data_AF-A0A0L7QXP5-F1
#
_entry.id   AF-A0A0L7QXP5-F1
#
_cell.length_a   1.000
_cell.length_b   1.000
_cell.length_c   1.000
_cell.angle_alpha   90.00
_cell.angle_beta   90.00
_cell.angle_gamma   90.00
#
_symmetry.space_group_name_H-M   'P 1'
#
loop_
_entity.id
_entity.type
_entity.pdbx_description
1 polymer ?
#
loop_
_entity_poly.entity_id
_entity_poly.type
_entity_poly.pdbx_seq_one_letter_code
_entity_poly.pdbx_strand_id
1 'polypeptide(L)'
;LPKYLRKSRRNGEQKTMARARCGSTENANKFWAKEEEKKCPLCEEKEGTFEHWRQCRKIGEIDLSMERILAKEGEAEAMAWLRKIEKEKEKRRNG
;
A
#
# COMPACT_ATOMS: atom_id res chain seq x y z
N LEU A 1 27.02 -3.97 -16.34
CA LEU A 1 26.14 -3.15 -15.44
C LEU A 1 26.94 -2.56 -14.27
N PRO A 2 26.94 -1.23 -14.11
CA PRO A 2 27.46 -0.55 -12.91
C PRO A 2 26.87 -1.10 -11.61
N LYS A 3 27.64 -1.11 -10.52
CA LYS A 3 27.24 -1.67 -9.22
C LYS A 3 25.90 -1.10 -8.69
N TYR A 4 25.59 0.17 -9.01
CA TYR A 4 24.34 0.81 -8.58
C TYR A 4 23.09 0.30 -9.31
N LEU A 5 23.23 -0.29 -10.51
CA LEU A 5 22.13 -0.91 -11.24
C LEU A 5 21.91 -2.39 -10.88
N ARG A 6 22.78 -2.99 -10.06
CA ARG A 6 22.74 -4.42 -9.71
C ARG A 6 21.75 -4.76 -8.57
N LYS A 7 21.11 -3.77 -7.92
CA LYS A 7 20.18 -4.00 -6.79
C LYS A 7 18.73 -4.22 -7.26
N SER A 8 18.49 -5.20 -8.12
CA SER A 8 17.16 -5.38 -8.75
C SER A 8 16.03 -5.74 -7.77
N ARG A 9 16.31 -6.55 -6.71
CA ARG A 9 15.27 -6.94 -5.72
C ARG A 9 14.98 -5.87 -4.66
N ARG A 10 16.00 -5.19 -4.12
CA ARG A 10 15.82 -4.15 -3.09
C ARG A 10 15.14 -2.89 -3.65
N ASN A 11 15.30 -2.60 -4.94
CA ASN A 11 14.70 -1.42 -5.56
C ASN A 11 13.16 -1.43 -5.50
N GLY A 12 12.52 -2.60 -5.61
CA GLY A 12 11.05 -2.71 -5.56
C GLY A 12 10.48 -2.42 -4.17
N GLU A 13 11.09 -2.97 -3.13
CA GLU A 13 10.67 -2.75 -1.73
C GLU A 13 10.90 -1.29 -1.32
N GLN A 14 12.09 -0.74 -1.64
CA GLN A 14 12.40 0.66 -1.37
C GLN A 14 11.42 1.61 -2.07
N LYS A 15 11.07 1.34 -3.33
CA LYS A 15 10.09 2.14 -4.07
C LYS A 15 8.69 2.01 -3.46
N THR A 16 8.32 0.83 -2.99
CA THR A 16 7.03 0.56 -2.33
C THR A 16 6.92 1.37 -1.04
N MET A 17 7.95 1.30 -0.18
CA MET A 17 7.99 2.06 1.06
C MET A 17 8.05 3.57 0.84
N ALA A 18 8.80 4.03 -0.17
CA ALA A 18 8.82 5.44 -0.54
C ALA A 18 7.42 5.94 -0.93
N ARG A 19 6.68 5.16 -1.75
CA ARG A 19 5.30 5.50 -2.12
C ARG A 19 4.36 5.50 -0.91
N ALA A 20 4.52 4.55 0.00
CA ALA A 20 3.72 4.51 1.23
C ALA A 20 3.99 5.73 2.12
N ARG A 21 5.27 6.07 2.34
CA ARG A 21 5.68 7.24 3.13
C ARG A 21 5.24 8.57 2.51
N CYS A 22 5.22 8.66 1.20
CA CYS A 22 4.76 9.85 0.49
C CYS A 22 3.25 9.85 0.20
N GLY A 23 2.47 8.93 0.76
CA GLY A 23 1.01 8.83 0.53
C GLY A 23 0.60 8.45 -0.89
N SER A 24 1.54 8.24 -1.81
CA SER A 24 1.26 7.90 -3.22
C SER A 24 0.63 6.52 -3.40
N THR A 25 0.65 5.69 -2.36
CA THR A 25 0.00 4.38 -2.36
C THR A 25 -1.52 4.49 -2.15
N GLU A 26 -1.97 5.51 -1.41
CA GLU A 26 -3.39 5.70 -1.07
C GLU A 26 -4.17 6.22 -2.28
N ASN A 27 -5.35 5.65 -2.52
CA ASN A 27 -6.21 6.09 -3.61
C ASN A 27 -6.79 7.49 -3.35
N ALA A 28 -7.06 7.81 -2.08
CA ALA A 28 -7.61 9.10 -1.67
C ALA A 28 -6.72 10.29 -2.10
N ASN A 29 -5.39 10.08 -2.15
CA ASN A 29 -4.42 11.13 -2.50
C ASN A 29 -4.32 11.42 -4.01
N LYS A 30 -5.06 10.71 -4.87
CA LYS A 30 -5.06 10.95 -6.32
C LYS A 30 -5.95 12.14 -6.67
N PHE A 31 -5.39 13.34 -6.67
CA PHE A 31 -6.16 14.57 -6.93
C PHE A 31 -6.84 14.59 -8.30
N TRP A 32 -6.27 13.92 -9.30
CA TRP A 32 -6.79 13.84 -10.67
C TRP A 32 -7.86 12.75 -10.87
N ALA A 33 -8.07 11.88 -9.87
CA ALA A 33 -8.98 10.75 -9.99
C ALA A 33 -10.41 11.14 -9.62
N LYS A 34 -11.39 10.46 -10.22
CA LYS A 34 -12.80 10.61 -9.84
C LYS A 34 -13.05 10.07 -8.43
N GLU A 35 -14.17 10.45 -7.81
CA GLU A 35 -14.49 10.03 -6.44
C GLU A 35 -14.56 8.50 -6.31
N GLU A 36 -15.08 7.80 -7.31
CA GLU A 36 -15.15 6.34 -7.33
C GLU A 36 -13.75 5.70 -7.32
N GLU A 37 -12.80 6.31 -8.03
CA GLU A 37 -11.42 5.85 -8.12
C GLU A 37 -10.59 6.15 -6.85
N LYS A 38 -11.06 7.10 -6.04
CA LYS A 38 -10.48 7.43 -4.72
C LYS A 38 -10.91 6.46 -3.62
N LYS A 39 -11.96 5.68 -3.85
CA LYS A 39 -12.42 4.68 -2.89
C LYS A 39 -11.41 3.54 -2.72
N CYS A 40 -11.61 2.79 -1.64
CA CYS A 40 -10.89 1.56 -1.37
C CYS A 40 -11.05 0.61 -2.55
N PRO A 41 -9.95 0.16 -3.18
CA PRO A 41 -10.02 -0.70 -4.36
C PRO A 41 -10.50 -2.12 -4.04
N LEU A 42 -10.80 -2.42 -2.77
CA LEU A 42 -11.21 -3.75 -2.32
C LEU A 42 -12.62 -3.79 -1.78
N CYS A 43 -13.08 -2.79 -1.00
CA CYS A 43 -14.46 -2.75 -0.51
C CYS A 43 -15.32 -1.69 -1.20
N GLU A 44 -14.73 -0.67 -1.83
CA GLU A 44 -15.42 0.42 -2.54
C GLU A 44 -16.40 1.25 -1.69
N GLU A 45 -16.33 1.17 -0.35
CA GLU A 45 -17.26 1.86 0.55
C GLU A 45 -16.71 3.16 1.10
N LYS A 46 -15.42 3.19 1.45
CA LYS A 46 -14.74 4.34 2.05
C LYS A 46 -13.59 4.77 1.16
N GLU A 47 -13.05 5.96 1.41
CA GLU A 47 -11.82 6.42 0.77
C GLU A 47 -10.68 5.42 1.00
N GLY A 48 -9.85 5.23 -0.03
CA GLY A 48 -8.75 4.28 -0.01
C GLY A 48 -7.52 4.82 0.72
N THR A 49 -7.65 5.10 2.01
CA THR A 49 -6.57 5.52 2.92
C THR A 49 -5.99 4.33 3.67
N PHE A 50 -4.79 4.48 4.23
CA PHE A 50 -4.16 3.50 5.11
C PHE A 50 -4.96 3.28 6.39
N GLU A 51 -5.55 4.35 6.96
CA GLU A 51 -6.45 4.23 8.11
C GLU A 51 -7.61 3.27 7.80
N HIS A 52 -8.25 3.45 6.65
CA HIS A 52 -9.30 2.54 6.23
C HIS A 52 -8.77 1.14 5.95
N TRP A 53 -7.65 1.01 5.24
CA TRP A 53 -7.09 -0.29 4.87
C TRP A 53 -6.70 -1.16 6.07
N ARG A 54 -6.26 -0.55 7.19
CA ARG A 54 -5.94 -1.27 8.43
C ARG A 54 -7.15 -1.98 9.03
N GLN A 55 -8.34 -1.46 8.78
CA GLN A 55 -9.62 -1.96 9.31
C GLN A 55 -10.52 -2.51 8.19
N CYS A 56 -10.00 -2.64 6.98
CA CYS A 56 -10.82 -3.04 5.84
C CYS A 56 -11.12 -4.53 5.92
N ARG A 57 -12.42 -4.87 5.98
CA ARG A 57 -12.88 -6.28 6.04
C ARG A 57 -12.35 -7.18 4.92
N LYS A 58 -11.99 -6.61 3.76
CA LYS A 58 -11.44 -7.35 2.60
C LYS A 58 -9.93 -7.57 2.69
N ILE A 59 -9.21 -6.78 3.50
CA ILE A 59 -7.78 -6.96 3.77
C ILE A 59 -7.60 -7.77 5.06
N GLY A 60 -8.51 -7.62 6.02
CA GLY A 60 -8.37 -8.09 7.39
C GLY A 60 -7.71 -7.03 8.27
N GLU A 61 -8.03 -7.07 9.57
CA GLU A 61 -7.46 -6.15 10.56
C GLU A 61 -5.97 -6.43 10.76
N ILE A 62 -5.19 -5.36 10.94
CA ILE A 62 -3.79 -5.48 11.35
C ILE A 62 -3.56 -4.65 12.60
N ASP A 63 -2.74 -5.18 13.51
CA ASP A 63 -2.25 -4.44 14.67
C ASP A 63 -0.92 -3.74 14.32
N LEU A 64 -0.97 -2.80 13.38
CA LEU A 64 0.13 -1.86 13.12
C LEU A 64 -0.38 -0.43 13.23
N SER A 65 0.31 0.37 14.04
CA SER A 65 0.05 1.80 14.13
C SER A 65 0.48 2.51 12.85
N MET A 66 -0.07 3.71 12.61
CA MET A 66 0.28 4.47 11.42
C MET A 66 1.76 4.88 11.45
N GLU A 67 2.25 5.26 12.63
CA GLU A 67 3.64 5.58 12.91
C GLU A 67 4.55 4.39 12.57
N ARG A 68 4.18 3.18 13.01
CA ARG A 68 4.99 1.97 12.75
C ARG A 68 5.04 1.60 11.28
N ILE A 69 3.93 1.76 10.55
CA ILE A 69 3.88 1.52 9.09
C ILE A 69 4.85 2.45 8.34
N LEU A 70 4.99 3.70 8.80
CA LEU A 70 5.79 4.72 8.14
C LEU A 70 7.24 4.73 8.66
N ALA A 71 7.49 4.23 9.86
CA ALA A 71 8.81 4.15 10.48
C ALA A 71 9.75 3.16 9.76
N LYS A 72 11.03 3.20 10.11
CA LYS A 72 12.03 2.26 9.58
C LYS A 72 11.97 0.92 10.32
N GLU A 73 11.66 0.98 11.61
CA GLU A 73 11.56 -0.14 12.54
C GLU A 73 10.41 -1.09 12.18
N GLY A 74 9.34 -0.57 11.58
CA GLY A 74 8.19 -1.37 11.12
C GLY A 74 8.19 -1.68 9.61
N GLU A 75 9.31 -1.44 8.92
CA GLU A 75 9.38 -1.57 7.45
C GLU A 75 9.08 -3.00 6.97
N ALA A 76 9.49 -4.02 7.74
CA ALA A 76 9.24 -5.42 7.38
C ALA A 76 7.75 -5.77 7.46
N GLU A 77 7.08 -5.37 8.54
CA GLU A 77 5.66 -5.60 8.77
C GLU A 77 4.81 -4.78 7.78
N ALA A 78 5.18 -3.52 7.54
CA ALA A 78 4.56 -2.66 6.54
C ALA A 78 4.66 -3.28 5.14
N MET A 79 5.85 -3.79 4.76
CA MET A 79 6.05 -4.45 3.48
C MET A 79 5.21 -5.73 3.33
N ALA A 80 5.11 -6.54 4.38
CA ALA A 80 4.28 -7.74 4.38
C ALA A 80 2.79 -7.38 4.17
N TRP A 81 2.32 -6.35 4.87
CA TRP A 81 0.96 -5.85 4.74
C TRP A 81 0.66 -5.24 3.36
N LEU A 82 1.54 -4.38 2.83
CA LEU A 82 1.38 -3.79 1.50
C LEU A 82 1.37 -4.85 0.39
N ARG A 83 2.17 -5.92 0.52
CA ARG A 83 2.12 -7.07 -0.39
C ARG A 83 0.79 -7.82 -0.31
N LYS A 84 0.23 -7.98 0.89
CA LYS A 84 -1.09 -8.59 1.07
C LYS A 84 -2.15 -7.78 0.34
N ILE A 85 -2.16 -6.46 0.53
CA ILE A 85 -3.08 -5.55 -0.16
C ILE A 85 -2.96 -5.69 -1.68
N GLU A 86 -1.74 -5.70 -2.21
CA GLU A 86 -1.54 -5.78 -3.66
C GLU A 86 -2.02 -7.12 -4.23
N LYS A 87 -1.81 -8.23 -3.52
CA LYS A 87 -2.37 -9.54 -3.88
C LYS A 87 -3.90 -9.53 -3.90
N GLU A 88 -4.55 -8.91 -2.91
CA GLU A 88 -6.02 -8.82 -2.89
C GLU A 88 -6.55 -7.95 -4.04
N LYS A 89 -5.83 -6.89 -4.42
CA LYS A 89 -6.20 -6.07 -5.60
C LYS A 89 -6.06 -6.85 -6.89
N GLU A 90 -5.02 -7.65 -7.02
CA GLU A 90 -4.80 -8.51 -8.19
C GLU A 90 -5.89 -9.57 -8.32
N LYS A 91 -6.25 -10.24 -7.22
CA LYS A 91 -7.37 -11.21 -7.19
C LYS A 91 -8.67 -10.58 -7.67
N ARG A 92 -9.00 -9.38 -7.20
CA ARG A 92 -10.22 -8.66 -7.61
C ARG A 92 -10.20 -8.23 -9.07
N ARG A 93 -9.02 -7.99 -9.66
CA ARG A 93 -8.89 -7.59 -11.06
C ARG A 93 -9.02 -8.77 -12.03
N ASN A 94 -8.61 -9.96 -11.57
CA ASN A 94 -8.55 -11.16 -12.40
C ASN A 94 -9.75 -12.10 -12.20
N GLY A 95 -10.69 -11.77 -11.31
CA GLY A 95 -11.92 -12.52 -11.05
C GLY A 95 -13.14 -11.69 -11.39
#